data_AF-A0A7Y7P9K5-F1
#
_entry.id   AF-A0A7Y7P9K5-F1
#
_cell.length_a   1.000
_cell.length_b   1.000
_cell.length_c   1.000
_cell.angle_alpha   90.00
_cell.angle_beta   90.00
_cell.angle_gamma   90.00
#
_symmetry.space_group_name_H-M   'P 1'
#
loop_
_entity.id
_entity.type
_entity.pdbx_description
1 polymer ?
#
loop_
_entity_poly.entity_id
_entity_poly.type
_entity_poly.pdbx_seq_one_letter_code
_entity_poly.pdbx_strand_id
1 'polypeptide(L)'
;MTEDQLKEVMKFHLQNFNNEGVAINDQTIHNTVLSDSDGFGDSNSKSIYRAAIRWTIQKNGAEDKPWPADWFDNNVAYLASKLI
;
A
#
# COMPACT_ATOMS: atom_id res chain seq x y z
N MET A 1 -5.46 3.33 14.81
CA MET A 1 -5.06 4.09 13.61
C MET A 1 -6.31 4.62 12.93
N THR A 2 -6.28 5.84 12.40
CA THR A 2 -7.37 6.41 11.57
C THR A 2 -7.15 6.12 10.09
N GLU A 3 -8.18 6.27 9.26
CA GLU A 3 -8.07 6.15 7.80
C GLU A 3 -7.01 7.10 7.24
N ASP A 4 -6.99 8.36 7.66
CA ASP A 4 -6.00 9.34 7.18
C ASP A 4 -4.57 9.00 7.60
N GLN A 5 -4.37 8.48 8.81
CA GLN A 5 -3.05 7.99 9.24
C GLN A 5 -2.59 6.81 8.36
N LEU A 6 -3.49 5.91 8.00
CA LEU A 6 -3.18 4.81 7.10
C LEU A 6 -2.83 5.32 5.70
N LYS A 7 -3.55 6.30 5.15
CA LYS A 7 -3.22 6.93 3.87
C LYS A 7 -1.81 7.54 3.90
N GLU A 8 -1.42 8.23 4.97
CA GLU A 8 -0.07 8.78 5.09
C GLU A 8 1.01 7.69 5.10
N VAL A 9 0.80 6.59 5.82
CA VAL A 9 1.71 5.44 5.81
C VAL A 9 1.81 4.82 4.40
N MET A 10 0.66 4.64 3.74
CA MET A 10 0.60 4.11 2.37
C MET A 10 1.39 5.00 1.39
N LYS A 11 1.17 6.33 1.44
CA LYS A 11 1.88 7.29 0.61
C LYS A 11 3.38 7.31 0.91
N PHE A 12 3.77 7.25 2.18
CA PHE A 12 5.17 7.15 2.57
C PHE A 12 5.86 5.93 1.95
N HIS A 13 5.23 4.75 2.03
CA HIS A 13 5.81 3.55 1.42
C HIS A 13 5.83 3.62 -0.10
N LEU A 14 4.76 4.10 -0.75
CA LEU A 14 4.75 4.30 -2.20
C LEU A 14 5.86 5.25 -2.65
N GLN A 15 6.08 6.35 -1.92
CA GLN A 15 7.16 7.29 -2.22
C GLN A 15 8.54 6.65 -2.19
N ASN A 16 8.77 5.64 -1.34
CA ASN A 16 10.04 4.92 -1.27
C ASN A 16 10.25 3.90 -2.40
N PHE A 17 9.17 3.45 -3.06
CA PHE A 17 9.24 2.60 -4.26
C PHE A 17 9.19 3.38 -5.57
N ASN A 18 8.85 4.67 -5.49
CA ASN A 18 8.64 5.54 -6.63
C ASN A 18 9.94 6.02 -7.28
N ASN A 19 10.55 5.15 -8.10
CA ASN A 19 11.76 5.47 -8.85
C ASN A 19 11.51 6.43 -10.02
N GLU A 20 10.28 6.53 -10.51
CA GLU A 20 9.90 7.30 -11.70
C GLU A 20 9.46 8.74 -11.39
N GLY A 21 9.42 9.13 -10.10
CA GLY A 21 9.07 10.49 -9.69
C GLY A 21 7.58 10.82 -9.84
N VAL A 22 6.70 9.81 -9.81
CA VAL A 22 5.23 9.99 -9.82
C VAL A 22 4.79 10.84 -8.62
N ALA A 23 3.90 11.81 -8.81
CA ALA A 23 3.36 12.55 -7.66
C ALA A 23 2.47 11.63 -6.81
N ILE A 24 2.90 11.32 -5.58
CA ILE A 24 2.17 10.43 -4.67
C ILE A 24 1.07 11.21 -3.93
N ASN A 25 -0.17 10.74 -4.04
CA ASN A 25 -1.34 11.30 -3.37
C ASN A 25 -2.43 10.23 -3.17
N ASP A 26 -3.56 10.63 -2.61
CA ASP A 26 -4.66 9.71 -2.26
C ASP A 26 -5.30 9.01 -3.49
N GLN A 27 -5.11 9.57 -4.70
CA GLN A 27 -5.59 9.03 -5.97
C GLN A 27 -4.53 8.17 -6.68
N THR A 28 -3.32 8.04 -6.14
CA THR A 28 -2.27 7.19 -6.73
C THR A 28 -2.72 5.73 -6.75
N ILE A 29 -2.79 5.14 -7.95
CA ILE A 29 -3.09 3.72 -8.17
C ILE A 29 -1.84 2.90 -7.87
N HIS A 30 -1.97 1.84 -7.07
CA HIS A 30 -0.81 1.09 -6.56
C HIS A 30 0.06 0.48 -7.68
N ASN A 31 -0.55 -0.10 -8.72
CA ASN A 31 0.15 -0.70 -9.86
C ASN A 31 0.93 0.30 -10.74
N THR A 32 0.77 1.62 -10.52
CA THR A 32 1.56 2.64 -11.22
C THR A 32 2.91 2.93 -10.55
N VAL A 33 3.11 2.40 -9.34
CA VAL A 33 4.33 2.60 -8.54
C VAL A 33 4.96 1.26 -8.14
N LEU A 34 4.12 0.26 -7.86
CA LEU A 34 4.53 -1.06 -7.43
C LEU A 34 4.41 -2.05 -8.58
N SER A 35 5.24 -3.08 -8.56
CA SER A 35 5.24 -4.19 -9.51
C SER A 35 5.16 -5.52 -8.78
N ASP A 36 4.61 -6.54 -9.46
CA ASP A 36 4.64 -7.93 -9.02
C ASP A 36 5.78 -8.73 -9.67
N SER A 37 6.61 -8.07 -10.46
CA SER A 37 7.73 -8.66 -11.20
C SER A 37 9.07 -7.98 -10.93
N ASP A 38 9.09 -6.88 -10.18
CA ASP A 38 10.33 -6.26 -9.72
C ASP A 38 10.89 -7.02 -8.50
N GLY A 39 12.21 -7.21 -8.42
CA GLY A 39 12.83 -7.91 -7.29
C GLY A 39 13.26 -9.35 -7.58
N PHE A 40 13.34 -10.18 -6.54
CA PHE A 40 13.90 -11.53 -6.62
C PHE A 40 12.96 -12.56 -5.96
N GLY A 41 12.53 -13.55 -6.75
CA GLY A 41 11.53 -14.54 -6.31
C GLY A 41 10.20 -13.86 -5.93
N ASP A 42 9.62 -14.25 -4.80
CA ASP A 42 8.35 -13.70 -4.31
C ASP A 42 8.49 -12.33 -3.60
N SER A 43 9.72 -11.81 -3.49
CA SER A 43 10.01 -10.54 -2.82
C SER A 43 10.00 -9.38 -3.83
N ASN A 44 8.78 -9.02 -4.26
CA ASN A 44 8.53 -7.88 -5.14
C ASN A 44 7.96 -6.67 -4.38
N SER A 45 7.99 -5.49 -4.99
CA SER A 45 7.54 -4.27 -4.30
C SER A 45 6.08 -4.37 -3.89
N LYS A 46 5.22 -5.03 -4.67
CA LYS A 46 3.83 -5.34 -4.30
C LYS A 46 3.73 -6.16 -3.02
N SER A 47 4.52 -7.23 -2.87
CA SER A 47 4.47 -8.12 -1.71
C SER A 47 5.08 -7.47 -0.47
N ILE A 48 6.19 -6.75 -0.62
CA ILE A 48 6.85 -6.00 0.45
C ILE A 48 5.96 -4.87 0.95
N TYR A 49 5.35 -4.10 0.05
CA TYR A 49 4.39 -3.05 0.40
C TYR A 49 3.24 -3.61 1.23
N ARG A 50 2.61 -4.69 0.74
CA ARG A 50 1.49 -5.34 1.44
C ARG A 50 1.90 -5.80 2.83
N ALA A 51 3.08 -6.40 2.98
CA ALA A 51 3.59 -6.82 4.28
C ALA A 51 3.80 -5.65 5.25
N ALA A 52 4.36 -4.53 4.77
CA ALA A 52 4.61 -3.33 5.57
C ALA A 52 3.30 -2.69 6.09
N ILE A 53 2.28 -2.60 5.23
CA ILE A 53 0.98 -2.06 5.62
C ILE A 53 0.28 -2.98 6.63
N ARG A 54 0.25 -4.30 6.40
CA ARG A 54 -0.34 -5.26 7.35
C ARG A 54 0.32 -5.18 8.73
N TRP A 55 1.66 -5.15 8.76
CA TRP A 55 2.39 -4.99 10.00
C TRP A 55 2.04 -3.68 10.72
N THR A 56 1.94 -2.57 9.99
CA THR A 56 1.60 -1.26 10.54
C THR A 56 0.20 -1.25 11.14
N ILE A 57 -0.79 -1.83 10.46
CA ILE A 57 -2.18 -1.97 10.96
C ILE A 57 -2.19 -2.77 12.27
N GLN A 58 -1.56 -3.95 12.28
CA GLN A 58 -1.50 -4.81 13.46
C GLN A 58 -0.78 -4.14 14.64
N LYS A 59 0.34 -3.45 14.39
CA LYS A 59 1.07 -2.73 15.44
C LYS A 59 0.28 -1.59 16.06
N ASN A 60 -0.71 -1.06 15.35
CA ASN A 60 -1.60 -0.01 15.84
C ASN A 60 -2.91 -0.55 16.45
N GLY A 61 -2.96 -1.86 16.75
CA GLY A 61 -4.08 -2.50 17.44
C GLY A 61 -5.33 -2.72 16.58
N ALA A 62 -5.22 -2.57 15.26
CA ALA A 62 -6.31 -2.87 14.34
C ALA A 62 -6.21 -4.32 13.83
N GLU A 63 -7.37 -4.91 13.51
CA GLU A 63 -7.46 -6.25 12.95
C GLU A 63 -6.91 -6.29 11.51
N ASP A 64 -6.17 -7.34 11.19
CA ASP A 64 -5.66 -7.60 9.84
C ASP A 64 -6.76 -8.21 8.96
N LYS A 65 -7.60 -7.34 8.41
CA LYS A 65 -8.69 -7.72 7.50
C LYS A 65 -8.14 -8.23 6.16
N PRO A 66 -8.87 -9.15 5.49
CA PRO A 66 -8.57 -9.51 4.11
C PRO A 66 -8.55 -8.27 3.20
N TRP A 67 -7.52 -8.16 2.37
CA TRP A 67 -7.43 -7.09 1.39
C TRP A 67 -8.38 -7.37 0.21
N PRO A 68 -9.05 -6.34 -0.35
CA PRO A 68 -9.83 -6.49 -1.58
C PRO A 68 -9.01 -7.13 -2.69
N ALA A 69 -9.57 -8.04 -3.49
CA ALA A 69 -8.82 -8.73 -4.55
C ALA A 69 -8.28 -7.76 -5.62
N ASP A 70 -8.97 -6.65 -5.84
CA ASP A 70 -8.69 -5.60 -6.81
C ASP A 70 -7.84 -4.45 -6.23
N TRP A 71 -7.31 -4.57 -5.02
CA TRP A 71 -6.60 -3.48 -4.34
C TRP A 71 -5.45 -2.89 -5.16
N PHE A 72 -4.77 -3.74 -5.94
CA PHE A 72 -3.57 -3.38 -6.69
C PHE A 72 -3.89 -2.42 -7.86
N ASP A 73 -5.11 -2.52 -8.39
CA ASP A 73 -5.60 -1.70 -9.49
C ASP A 73 -6.39 -0.47 -9.00
N ASN A 74 -6.42 -0.24 -7.69
CA ASN A 74 -7.13 0.86 -7.06
C ASN A 74 -6.18 1.84 -6.35
N ASN A 75 -6.73 2.98 -5.93
CA ASN A 75 -5.96 4.04 -5.29
C ASN A 75 -5.81 3.87 -3.77
N VAL A 76 -4.93 4.69 -3.19
CA VAL A 76 -4.66 4.76 -1.74
C VAL A 76 -5.94 4.99 -0.94
N ALA A 77 -6.80 5.93 -1.36
CA ALA A 77 -8.05 6.22 -0.65
C ALA A 77 -8.98 5.01 -0.57
N TYR A 78 -9.18 4.31 -1.70
CA TYR A 78 -9.99 3.10 -1.77
C TYR A 78 -9.46 2.02 -0.83
N LEU A 79 -8.15 1.74 -0.88
CA LEU A 79 -7.60 0.69 -0.06
C LEU A 79 -7.68 1.03 1.43
N ALA A 80 -7.34 2.27 1.82
CA ALA A 80 -7.41 2.70 3.21
C ALA A 80 -8.83 2.55 3.79
N SER A 81 -9.86 2.93 3.04
CA SER A 81 -11.27 2.83 3.46
C SER A 81 -11.79 1.38 3.56
N LYS A 82 -11.05 0.39 3.03
CA LYS A 82 -11.41 -1.04 3.13
C LYS A 82 -10.71 -1.73 4.29
N LEU A 83 -9.58 -1.19 4.75
CA LEU A 83 -8.77 -1.80 5.80
C LEU A 83 -9.10 -1.27 7.20
N ILE A 84 -9.56 -0.02 7.32
CA ILE A 84 -9.98 0.58 8.61
C ILE A 84 -11.50 0.56 8.73
#